data_AF-A0A3G9CZ26-F1
#
_entry.id   AF-A0A3G9CZ26-F1
#
_cell.length_a   1.000
_cell.length_b   1.000
_cell.length_c   1.000
_cell.angle_alpha   90.00
_cell.angle_beta   90.00
_cell.angle_gamma   90.00
#
_symmetry.space_group_name_H-M   'P 1'
#
loop_
_entity.id
_entity.type
_entity.pdbx_description
1 polymer ?
#
loop_
_entity_poly.entity_id
_entity_poly.type
_entity_poly.pdbx_seq_one_letter_code
_entity_poly.pdbx_strand_id
1 'polypeptide(L)'
;MIIQEIILPLIVSLSVSIIFWLLVMIIPSLFPRETARFVSYFRGEPEDPLEIAAILSYLGENNWRRFLTMELLKGRFSEKVKELESRKCEEWRGEVESQKELLEKRKLTDDEILHIEAGKELKKRHGNLLKLVGTDRSKFQLNKYEEEFIRIREEKRGRIHDLRAKYEDFSFWALKNRNLLKYIQERIFSNRKFQLSKIKDSSKEWALIHLWGLKAPERYQTSKLYENLLLYINLVGDEKTLIELAIALSSHEKSLDFFDKIMKRVENWLT
;
A
#
# COMPACT_ATOMS: atom_id res chain seq x y z
N MET A 1 -23.30 -68.89 -12.48
CA MET A 1 -22.57 -68.04 -13.45
C MET A 1 -23.31 -66.75 -13.80
N ILE A 2 -24.59 -66.79 -14.20
CA ILE A 2 -25.37 -65.59 -14.62
C ILE A 2 -25.42 -64.48 -13.55
N ILE A 3 -25.54 -64.83 -12.27
CA ILE A 3 -25.58 -63.87 -11.16
C ILE A 3 -24.25 -63.09 -11.03
N GLN A 4 -23.10 -63.74 -11.19
CA GLN A 4 -21.79 -63.08 -11.08
C GLN A 4 -21.43 -62.28 -12.33
N GLU A 5 -21.85 -62.72 -13.52
CA GLU A 5 -21.48 -62.06 -14.78
C GLU A 5 -22.34 -60.83 -15.10
N ILE A 6 -23.58 -60.75 -14.59
CA ILE A 6 -24.52 -59.65 -14.91
C ILE A 6 -24.85 -58.79 -13.70
N ILE A 7 -25.10 -59.39 -12.53
CA ILE A 7 -25.56 -58.65 -11.35
C ILE A 7 -24.39 -57.92 -10.67
N LEU A 8 -23.21 -58.53 -10.59
CA LEU A 8 -22.04 -57.88 -9.96
C LEU A 8 -21.60 -56.61 -10.73
N PRO A 9 -21.45 -56.61 -12.07
CA PRO A 9 -21.13 -55.38 -12.80
C PRO A 9 -22.23 -54.31 -12.68
N LEU A 10 -23.50 -54.71 -12.64
CA LEU A 10 -24.61 -53.79 -12.43
C LEU A 10 -24.53 -53.13 -11.05
N ILE A 11 -24.32 -53.91 -9.99
CA ILE A 11 -24.16 -53.39 -8.62
C ILE A 11 -22.93 -52.48 -8.52
N VAL A 12 -21.81 -52.85 -9.12
CA VAL A 12 -20.59 -52.02 -9.14
C VAL A 12 -20.86 -50.72 -9.89
N SER A 13 -21.46 -50.76 -11.08
CA SER A 13 -21.81 -49.57 -11.87
C SER A 13 -22.77 -48.65 -11.11
N LEU A 14 -23.82 -49.22 -10.51
CA LEU A 14 -24.80 -48.46 -9.71
C LEU A 14 -24.13 -47.83 -8.48
N SER A 15 -23.26 -48.57 -7.80
CA SER A 15 -22.51 -48.07 -6.63
C SER A 15 -21.55 -46.95 -7.03
N VAL A 16 -20.81 -47.11 -8.12
CA VAL A 16 -19.92 -46.05 -8.66
C VAL A 16 -20.73 -44.82 -9.05
N SER A 17 -21.89 -44.99 -9.68
CA SER A 17 -22.78 -43.88 -10.05
C SER A 17 -23.32 -43.14 -8.82
N ILE A 18 -23.77 -43.86 -7.79
CA ILE A 18 -24.24 -43.29 -6.53
C ILE A 18 -23.10 -42.54 -5.81
N ILE A 19 -21.91 -43.15 -5.73
CA ILE A 19 -20.74 -42.53 -5.12
C ILE A 19 -20.33 -41.27 -5.89
N PHE A 20 -20.31 -41.34 -7.22
CA PHE A 20 -20.01 -40.18 -8.07
C PHE A 20 -21.02 -39.05 -7.86
N TRP A 21 -22.31 -39.38 -7.81
CA TRP A 21 -23.37 -38.40 -7.57
C TRP A 21 -23.26 -37.77 -6.18
N LEU A 22 -22.95 -38.55 -5.15
CA LEU A 22 -22.68 -38.06 -3.80
C LEU A 22 -21.49 -37.09 -3.78
N LEU A 23 -20.39 -37.45 -4.46
CA LEU A 23 -19.17 -36.65 -4.54
C LEU A 23 -19.34 -35.35 -5.33
N VAL A 24 -20.13 -35.36 -6.40
CA VAL A 24 -20.26 -34.22 -7.33
C VAL A 24 -21.43 -33.30 -6.99
N MET A 25 -22.49 -33.81 -6.36
CA MET A 25 -23.72 -33.03 -6.11
C MET A 25 -23.98 -32.80 -4.62
N ILE A 26 -23.92 -33.85 -3.80
CA ILE A 26 -24.31 -33.76 -2.39
C ILE A 26 -23.22 -33.11 -1.54
N ILE A 27 -22.00 -33.63 -1.59
CA ILE A 27 -20.88 -33.14 -0.77
C ILE A 27 -20.58 -31.66 -1.06
N PRO A 28 -20.50 -31.19 -2.32
CA PRO A 28 -20.30 -29.77 -2.61
C PRO A 28 -21.45 -28.89 -2.11
N SER A 29 -22.68 -29.41 -2.06
CA SER A 29 -23.82 -28.66 -1.53
C SER A 29 -23.83 -28.57 -0.01
N LEU A 30 -23.41 -29.63 0.70
CA LEU A 30 -23.41 -29.68 2.17
C LEU A 30 -22.17 -29.03 2.78
N PHE A 31 -21.01 -29.16 2.12
CA PHE A 31 -19.71 -28.67 2.58
C PHE A 31 -19.03 -27.84 1.48
N PRO A 32 -19.65 -26.71 1.06
CA PRO A 32 -19.22 -25.96 -0.11
C PRO A 32 -17.82 -25.34 0.05
N ARG A 33 -17.43 -24.98 1.27
CA ARG A 33 -16.15 -24.31 1.55
C ARG A 33 -14.99 -25.32 1.61
N GLU A 34 -15.21 -26.46 2.25
CA GLU A 34 -14.25 -27.55 2.37
C GLU A 34 -13.99 -28.17 1.01
N THR A 35 -15.05 -28.38 0.22
CA THR A 35 -14.95 -28.87 -1.16
C THR A 35 -14.16 -27.90 -2.03
N ALA A 36 -14.48 -26.60 -1.96
CA ALA A 36 -13.76 -25.57 -2.70
C ALA A 36 -12.26 -25.55 -2.39
N ARG A 37 -11.89 -25.59 -1.10
CA ARG A 37 -10.49 -25.60 -0.66
C ARG A 37 -9.76 -26.88 -1.10
N PHE A 38 -10.43 -28.03 -1.04
CA PHE A 38 -9.85 -29.29 -1.48
C PHE A 38 -9.61 -29.30 -2.99
N VAL A 39 -10.58 -28.86 -3.79
CA VAL A 39 -10.44 -28.80 -5.25
C VAL A 39 -9.41 -27.75 -5.67
N SER A 40 -9.38 -26.60 -5.01
CA SER A 40 -8.40 -25.54 -5.34
C SER A 40 -6.97 -25.99 -5.05
N TYR A 41 -6.74 -26.86 -4.07
CA TYR A 41 -5.40 -27.39 -3.76
C TYR A 41 -4.77 -28.16 -4.94
N PHE A 42 -5.58 -28.82 -5.77
CA PHE A 42 -5.08 -29.58 -6.91
C PHE A 42 -4.99 -28.76 -8.21
N ARG A 43 -5.45 -27.50 -8.20
CA ARG A 43 -5.30 -26.58 -9.33
C ARG A 43 -4.10 -25.66 -9.10
N GLY A 44 -3.35 -25.40 -10.17
CA GLY A 44 -2.36 -24.33 -10.17
C GLY A 44 -3.00 -22.96 -10.08
N GLU A 45 -2.22 -21.94 -9.73
CA GLU A 45 -2.70 -20.56 -9.72
C GLU A 45 -2.87 -20.04 -11.16
N PRO A 46 -4.08 -19.60 -11.55
CA PRO A 46 -4.34 -19.19 -12.93
C PRO A 46 -3.53 -17.94 -13.28
N GLU A 47 -3.04 -17.84 -14.52
CA GLU A 47 -2.28 -16.68 -15.02
C GLU A 47 -2.91 -16.04 -16.25
N ASP A 48 -3.61 -16.83 -17.05
CA ASP A 48 -4.18 -16.38 -18.30
C ASP A 48 -5.48 -15.58 -18.05
N PRO A 49 -5.65 -14.40 -18.68
CA PRO A 49 -6.83 -13.57 -18.47
C PRO A 49 -8.14 -14.26 -18.89
N LEU A 50 -8.14 -15.17 -19.88
CA LEU A 50 -9.36 -15.90 -20.26
C LEU A 50 -9.69 -16.98 -19.23
N GLU A 51 -8.68 -17.68 -18.71
CA GLU A 51 -8.85 -18.63 -17.61
C GLU A 51 -9.41 -17.93 -16.36
N ILE A 52 -8.86 -16.77 -16.00
CA ILE A 52 -9.33 -15.98 -14.86
C ILE A 52 -10.75 -15.45 -15.10
N ALA A 53 -11.06 -14.99 -16.31
CA ALA A 53 -12.43 -14.55 -16.65
C ALA A 53 -13.44 -15.70 -16.53
N ALA A 54 -13.08 -16.91 -16.98
CA ALA A 54 -13.90 -18.10 -16.82
C ALA A 54 -14.05 -18.50 -15.35
N ILE A 55 -13.04 -18.29 -14.52
CA ILE A 55 -13.14 -18.53 -13.06
C ILE A 55 -14.04 -17.48 -12.40
N LEU A 56 -13.97 -16.22 -12.82
CA LEU A 56 -14.76 -15.11 -12.29
C LEU A 56 -16.25 -15.22 -12.62
N SER A 57 -16.62 -15.80 -13.76
CA SER A 57 -18.04 -15.99 -14.12
C SER A 57 -18.79 -16.87 -13.13
N TYR A 58 -18.09 -17.78 -12.44
CA TYR A 58 -18.65 -18.63 -11.40
C TYR A 58 -19.02 -17.90 -10.09
N LEU A 59 -18.68 -16.61 -9.92
CA LEU A 59 -19.02 -15.84 -8.72
C LEU A 59 -20.54 -15.68 -8.52
N GLY A 60 -21.30 -15.61 -9.60
CA GLY A 60 -22.76 -15.48 -9.59
C GLY A 60 -23.53 -16.80 -9.53
N GLU A 61 -22.82 -17.93 -9.49
CA GLU A 61 -23.44 -19.26 -9.50
C GLU A 61 -23.65 -19.83 -8.09
N ASN A 62 -23.88 -21.14 -7.98
CA ASN A 62 -24.12 -21.84 -6.72
C ASN A 62 -22.98 -21.68 -5.69
N ASN A 63 -23.33 -21.79 -4.40
CA ASN A 63 -22.46 -21.42 -3.28
C ASN A 63 -21.05 -22.04 -3.33
N TRP A 64 -20.91 -23.31 -3.73
CA TRP A 64 -19.60 -23.97 -3.75
C TRP A 64 -18.69 -23.47 -4.88
N ARG A 65 -19.24 -23.13 -6.06
CA ARG A 65 -18.46 -22.56 -7.16
C ARG A 65 -17.97 -21.16 -6.81
N ARG A 66 -18.80 -20.37 -6.14
CA ARG A 66 -18.40 -19.08 -5.58
C ARG A 66 -17.22 -19.22 -4.61
N PHE A 67 -17.26 -20.16 -3.66
CA PHE A 67 -16.13 -20.41 -2.76
C PHE A 67 -14.89 -20.92 -3.50
N LEU A 68 -15.06 -21.75 -4.53
CA LEU A 68 -13.96 -22.24 -5.36
C LEU A 68 -13.25 -21.09 -6.08
N THR A 69 -14.01 -20.17 -6.70
CA THR A 69 -13.45 -18.96 -7.31
C THR A 69 -12.68 -18.12 -6.30
N MET A 70 -13.21 -17.98 -5.09
CA MET A 70 -12.53 -17.24 -4.03
C MET A 70 -11.20 -17.90 -3.64
N GLU A 71 -11.16 -19.21 -3.43
CA GLU A 71 -9.93 -19.90 -3.04
C GLU A 71 -8.89 -19.87 -4.19
N LEU A 72 -9.31 -20.02 -5.45
CA LEU A 72 -8.42 -19.99 -6.62
C LEU A 72 -7.77 -18.62 -6.86
N LEU A 73 -8.53 -17.53 -6.68
CA LEU A 73 -8.03 -16.18 -6.99
C LEU A 73 -7.35 -15.49 -5.81
N LYS A 74 -7.48 -16.03 -4.59
CA LYS A 74 -6.91 -15.43 -3.38
C LYS A 74 -5.39 -15.30 -3.42
N GLY A 75 -4.69 -16.34 -3.92
CA GLY A 75 -3.23 -16.34 -4.07
C GLY A 75 -2.78 -15.21 -4.99
N ARG A 76 -3.33 -15.20 -6.22
CA ARG A 76 -3.06 -14.16 -7.22
C ARG A 76 -3.42 -12.75 -6.77
N PHE A 77 -4.56 -12.57 -6.12
CA PHE A 77 -4.90 -11.28 -5.55
C PHE A 77 -3.85 -10.81 -4.53
N SER A 78 -3.42 -11.69 -3.63
CA SER A 78 -2.38 -11.34 -2.65
C SER A 78 -1.05 -11.03 -3.29
N GLU A 79 -0.69 -11.71 -4.39
CA GLU A 79 0.53 -11.44 -5.14
C GLU A 79 0.44 -10.08 -5.85
N LYS A 80 -0.66 -9.79 -6.55
CA LYS A 80 -0.89 -8.50 -7.20
C LYS A 80 -0.91 -7.32 -6.24
N VAL A 81 -1.44 -7.50 -5.03
CA VAL A 81 -1.32 -6.47 -3.97
C VAL A 81 0.15 -6.19 -3.64
N LYS A 82 0.97 -7.23 -3.46
CA LYS A 82 2.40 -7.06 -3.15
C LYS A 82 3.16 -6.40 -4.31
N GLU A 83 2.88 -6.81 -5.55
CA GLU A 83 3.46 -6.20 -6.74
C GLU A 83 3.10 -4.72 -6.84
N LEU A 84 1.81 -4.38 -6.66
CA LEU A 84 1.34 -2.99 -6.69
C LEU A 84 1.98 -2.15 -5.57
N GLU A 85 2.06 -2.68 -4.35
CA GLU A 85 2.76 -2.03 -3.24
C GLU A 85 4.24 -1.80 -3.55
N SER A 86 4.91 -2.79 -4.15
CA SER A 86 6.31 -2.66 -4.57
C SER A 86 6.49 -1.57 -5.61
N ARG A 87 5.64 -1.54 -6.65
CA ARG A 87 5.67 -0.50 -7.69
C ARG A 87 5.47 0.91 -7.10
N LYS A 88 4.44 1.09 -6.27
CA LYS A 88 4.18 2.37 -5.58
C LYS A 88 5.35 2.78 -4.68
N CYS A 89 6.00 1.82 -4.03
CA CYS A 89 7.19 2.06 -3.23
C CYS A 89 8.41 2.49 -4.07
N GLU A 90 8.59 1.90 -5.25
CA GLU A 90 9.66 2.27 -6.18
C GLU A 90 9.43 3.65 -6.80
N GLU A 91 8.21 3.94 -7.25
CA GLU A 91 7.81 5.26 -7.73
C GLU A 91 8.05 6.33 -6.66
N TRP A 92 7.59 6.09 -5.43
CA TRP A 92 7.83 6.99 -4.30
C TRP A 92 9.32 7.14 -3.97
N ARG A 93 10.11 6.06 -4.07
CA ARG A 93 11.57 6.12 -3.90
C ARG A 93 12.20 7.02 -4.95
N GLY A 94 11.82 6.86 -6.22
CA GLY A 94 12.27 7.70 -7.32
C GLY A 94 11.89 9.17 -7.11
N GLU A 95 10.67 9.44 -6.63
CA GLU A 95 10.23 10.79 -6.29
C GLU A 95 11.10 11.40 -5.18
N VAL A 96 11.34 10.66 -4.09
CA VAL A 96 12.22 11.09 -2.99
C VAL A 96 13.66 11.34 -3.47
N GLU A 97 14.20 10.50 -4.34
CA GLU A 97 15.54 10.66 -4.91
C GLU A 97 15.62 11.86 -5.85
N SER A 98 14.59 12.11 -6.66
CA SER A 98 14.51 13.30 -7.52
C SER A 98 14.50 14.59 -6.70
N GLN A 99 13.78 14.62 -5.57
CA GLN A 99 13.79 15.75 -4.65
C GLN A 99 15.19 15.96 -4.06
N LYS A 100 15.90 14.87 -3.72
CA LYS A 100 17.28 14.95 -3.25
C LYS A 100 18.20 15.58 -4.30
N GLU A 101 18.13 15.14 -5.56
CA GLU A 101 18.96 15.69 -6.64
C GLU A 101 18.67 17.16 -6.94
N LEU A 102 17.39 17.54 -6.97
CA LEU A 102 16.98 18.93 -7.12
C LEU A 102 17.54 19.79 -5.99
N LEU A 103 17.57 19.26 -4.78
CA LEU A 103 18.11 19.96 -3.61
C LEU A 103 19.64 20.04 -3.63
N GLU A 104 20.33 19.00 -4.06
CA GLU A 104 21.79 19.03 -4.28
C GLU A 104 22.22 20.14 -5.24
N LYS A 105 21.34 20.54 -6.15
CA LYS A 105 21.58 21.61 -7.12
C LYS A 105 20.96 22.95 -6.71
N ARG A 106 20.00 22.96 -5.78
CA ARG A 106 19.25 24.16 -5.37
C ARG A 106 19.95 24.87 -4.23
N LYS A 107 20.25 26.16 -4.43
CA LYS A 107 20.59 27.07 -3.33
C LYS A 107 19.34 27.33 -2.48
N LEU A 108 19.47 27.28 -1.15
CA LEU A 108 18.39 27.69 -0.26
C LEU A 108 18.06 29.16 -0.49
N THR A 109 16.77 29.48 -0.47
CA THR A 109 16.30 30.87 -0.47
C THR A 109 16.63 31.53 0.87
N ASP A 110 16.73 32.85 0.89
CA ASP A 110 16.96 33.60 2.12
C ASP A 110 15.90 33.29 3.18
N ASP A 111 14.66 33.09 2.74
CA ASP A 111 13.55 32.78 3.64
C ASP A 111 13.74 31.43 4.35
N GLU A 112 14.14 30.42 3.59
CA GLU A 112 14.44 29.08 4.10
C GLU A 112 15.62 29.11 5.08
N ILE A 113 16.67 29.86 4.75
CA ILE A 113 17.84 30.05 5.63
C ILE A 113 17.43 30.70 6.94
N LEU A 114 16.62 31.76 6.88
CA LEU A 114 16.13 32.47 8.06
C LEU A 114 15.22 31.59 8.92
N HIS A 115 14.36 30.81 8.29
CA HIS A 115 13.48 29.86 8.98
C HIS A 115 14.28 28.77 9.72
N ILE A 116 15.31 28.21 9.08
CA ILE A 116 16.21 27.22 9.67
C ILE A 116 16.98 27.80 10.87
N GLU A 117 17.60 28.97 10.71
CA GLU A 117 18.39 29.59 11.77
C GLU A 117 17.52 30.06 12.95
N ALA A 118 16.31 30.55 12.67
CA ALA A 118 15.33 30.87 13.70
C ALA A 118 14.90 29.61 14.48
N GLY A 119 14.65 28.50 13.79
CA GLY A 119 14.32 27.22 14.42
C GLY A 119 15.44 26.67 15.31
N LYS A 120 16.70 26.75 14.85
CA LYS A 120 17.88 26.34 15.63
C LYS A 120 18.06 27.15 16.89
N GLU A 121 17.94 28.46 16.79
CA GLU A 121 18.10 29.39 17.90
C GLU A 121 16.94 29.22 18.90
N LEU A 122 15.69 29.10 18.43
CA LEU A 122 14.53 28.84 19.28
C LEU A 122 14.68 27.53 20.04
N LYS A 123 15.15 26.46 19.39
CA LYS A 123 15.41 25.17 20.02
C LYS A 123 16.56 25.24 21.03
N LYS A 124 17.63 25.98 20.73
CA LYS A 124 18.73 26.20 21.67
C LYS A 124 18.24 26.90 22.94
N ARG A 125 17.29 27.84 22.81
CA ARG A 125 16.71 28.59 23.93
C ARG A 125 15.66 27.77 24.71
N HIS A 126 14.82 26.99 24.02
CA HIS A 126 13.58 26.44 24.59
C HIS A 126 13.38 24.93 24.40
N GLY A 127 14.40 24.18 24.00
CA GLY A 127 14.28 22.82 23.43
C GLY A 127 13.44 21.79 24.20
N ASN A 128 13.43 21.82 25.54
CA ASN A 128 12.59 20.93 26.35
C ASN A 128 11.17 21.48 26.60
N LEU A 129 11.02 22.81 26.60
CA LEU A 129 9.74 23.49 26.80
C LEU A 129 8.85 23.42 25.55
N LEU A 130 9.44 23.42 24.35
CA LEU A 130 8.73 23.29 23.07
C LEU A 130 7.91 22.00 22.93
N LYS A 131 8.27 20.93 23.64
CA LYS A 131 7.52 19.65 23.64
C LYS A 131 6.30 19.65 24.54
N LEU A 132 6.25 20.57 25.51
CA LEU A 132 5.18 20.70 26.51
C LEU A 132 4.09 21.67 26.06
N VAL A 133 4.33 22.42 24.99
CA VAL A 133 3.35 23.30 24.36
C VAL A 133 2.35 22.42 23.63
N GLY A 134 1.24 22.10 24.29
CA GLY A 134 0.05 21.60 23.60
C GLY A 134 -0.33 22.59 22.50
N THR A 135 -0.82 22.07 21.36
CA THR A 135 -1.34 22.88 20.26
C THR A 135 -2.49 23.73 20.77
N ASP A 136 -2.18 24.96 21.18
CA ASP A 136 -3.17 25.92 21.63
C ASP A 136 -4.05 26.27 20.41
N ARG A 137 -5.33 25.92 20.49
CA ARG A 137 -6.24 25.89 19.32
C ARG A 137 -6.86 27.25 19.01
N SER A 138 -6.27 28.35 19.48
CA SER A 138 -6.73 29.68 19.09
C SER A 138 -6.25 29.99 17.67
N LYS A 139 -7.15 29.81 16.68
CA LYS A 139 -6.91 30.07 15.24
C LYS A 139 -6.38 31.48 14.89
N PHE A 140 -6.32 32.41 15.85
CA PHE A 140 -6.11 33.83 15.60
C PHE A 140 -5.04 34.49 16.48
N GLN A 141 -4.37 33.75 17.37
CA GLN A 141 -3.31 34.30 18.21
C GLN A 141 -2.07 33.42 18.10
N LEU A 142 -0.94 34.06 17.79
CA LEU A 142 0.36 33.41 17.79
C LEU A 142 0.72 33.06 19.23
N ASN A 143 1.20 31.85 19.47
CA ASN A 143 1.72 31.52 20.78
C ASN A 143 3.07 32.22 21.01
N LYS A 144 3.49 32.33 22.28
CA LYS A 144 4.74 33.00 22.68
C LYS A 144 5.98 32.46 21.92
N TYR A 145 5.99 31.19 21.53
CA TYR A 145 7.11 30.59 20.78
C TYR A 145 7.06 30.92 19.30
N GLU A 146 5.88 31.08 18.71
CA GLU A 146 5.68 31.56 17.34
C GLU A 146 6.07 33.04 17.22
N GLU A 147 5.66 33.87 18.18
CA GLU A 147 6.10 35.27 18.25
C GLU A 147 7.62 35.38 18.41
N GLU A 148 8.21 34.54 19.28
CA GLU A 148 9.65 34.52 19.48
C GLU A 148 10.40 33.98 18.26
N PHE A 149 9.83 33.00 17.55
CA PHE A 149 10.35 32.51 16.27
C PHE A 149 10.40 33.64 15.23
N ILE A 150 9.31 34.39 15.07
CA ILE A 150 9.23 35.53 14.14
C ILE A 150 10.25 36.60 14.53
N ARG A 151 10.37 36.92 15.82
CA ARG A 151 11.35 37.90 16.31
C ARG A 151 12.79 37.48 15.99
N ILE A 152 13.14 36.22 16.25
CA ILE A 152 14.47 35.69 15.93
C ILE A 152 14.70 35.71 14.41
N ARG A 153 13.68 35.36 13.61
CA ARG A 153 13.77 35.36 12.15
C ARG A 153 14.07 36.76 11.60
N GLU A 154 13.40 37.80 12.10
CA GLU A 154 13.68 39.19 11.71
C GLU A 154 15.05 39.67 12.20
N GLU A 155 15.48 39.27 13.41
CA GLU A 155 16.84 39.57 13.91
C GLU A 155 17.93 38.97 12.99
N LYS A 156 17.72 37.74 12.52
CA LYS A 156 18.64 37.03 11.62
C LYS A 156 18.63 37.59 10.20
N ARG A 157 17.55 38.28 9.79
CA ARG A 157 17.43 38.92 8.48
C ARG A 157 18.55 39.93 8.23
N GLY A 158 18.96 40.66 9.26
CA GLY A 158 20.08 41.60 9.18
C GLY A 158 21.44 40.95 8.93
N ARG A 159 21.56 39.62 9.11
CA ARG A 159 22.80 38.84 8.91
C ARG A 159 22.68 37.82 7.79
N ILE A 160 21.69 37.98 6.91
CA ILE A 160 21.39 36.98 5.88
C ILE A 160 22.56 36.78 4.91
N HIS A 161 23.35 37.83 4.65
CA HIS A 161 24.52 37.74 3.79
C HIS A 161 25.60 36.80 4.36
N ASP A 162 25.87 36.88 5.66
CA ASP A 162 26.82 36.00 6.37
C ASP A 162 26.29 34.57 6.47
N LEU A 163 24.99 34.43 6.70
CA LEU A 163 24.33 33.13 6.73
C LEU A 163 24.39 32.47 5.36
N ARG A 164 24.14 33.20 4.27
CA ARG A 164 24.17 32.66 2.91
C ARG A 164 25.52 32.03 2.60
N ALA A 165 26.64 32.67 2.96
CA ALA A 165 27.97 32.10 2.77
C ALA A 165 28.17 30.75 3.51
N LYS A 166 27.59 30.60 4.71
CA LYS A 166 27.60 29.34 5.48
C LYS A 166 26.77 28.22 4.82
N TYR A 167 25.73 28.58 4.06
CA TYR A 167 24.83 27.64 3.40
C TYR A 167 25.17 27.42 1.91
N GLU A 168 26.11 28.18 1.33
CA GLU A 168 26.60 27.98 -0.04
C GLU A 168 27.50 26.74 -0.18
N ASP A 169 28.15 26.29 0.90
CA ASP A 169 28.95 25.06 0.89
C ASP A 169 28.07 23.83 1.18
N PHE A 170 27.42 23.36 0.12
CA PHE A 170 26.44 22.26 0.14
C PHE A 170 27.02 20.90 0.59
N SER A 171 28.34 20.78 0.64
CA SER A 171 29.11 19.62 1.12
C SER A 171 28.65 19.13 2.51
N PHE A 172 28.30 20.06 3.39
CA PHE A 172 27.83 19.77 4.75
C PHE A 172 26.46 19.07 4.79
N TRP A 173 25.60 19.36 3.81
CA TRP A 173 24.24 18.79 3.73
C TRP A 173 24.21 17.48 2.94
N ALA A 174 24.98 17.34 1.87
CA ALA A 174 25.05 16.12 1.05
C ALA A 174 25.37 14.85 1.89
N LEU A 175 26.34 14.95 2.81
CA LEU A 175 26.76 13.82 3.67
C LEU A 175 25.71 13.46 4.73
N LYS A 176 24.96 14.45 5.23
CA LYS A 176 23.90 14.26 6.23
C LYS A 176 22.58 13.82 5.63
N ASN A 177 22.26 14.28 4.42
CA ASN A 177 21.09 13.89 3.64
C ASN A 177 21.20 12.43 3.19
N ARG A 178 22.39 11.97 2.80
CA ARG A 178 22.65 10.57 2.42
C ARG A 178 22.32 9.58 3.55
N ASN A 179 22.73 9.90 4.79
CA ASN A 179 22.46 9.05 5.95
C ASN A 179 20.98 9.04 6.36
N LEU A 180 20.29 10.16 6.17
CA LEU A 180 18.86 10.28 6.45
C LEU A 180 18.00 9.55 5.42
N LEU A 181 18.33 9.67 4.13
CA LEU A 181 17.68 8.92 3.06
C LEU A 181 17.83 7.42 3.32
N LYS A 182 19.05 6.98 3.63
CA LYS A 182 19.34 5.58 4.01
C LYS A 182 18.49 5.15 5.20
N TYR A 183 18.36 5.98 6.25
CA TYR A 183 17.53 5.67 7.42
C TYR A 183 16.03 5.62 7.12
N ILE A 184 15.51 6.54 6.31
CA ILE A 184 14.09 6.57 5.90
C ILE A 184 13.78 5.34 5.05
N GLN A 185 14.61 5.07 4.04
CA GLN A 185 14.52 3.88 3.20
C GLN A 185 14.55 2.64 4.11
N GLU A 186 15.57 2.46 4.95
CA GLU A 186 15.66 1.30 5.86
C GLU A 186 14.45 1.15 6.79
N ARG A 187 13.88 2.24 7.33
CA ARG A 187 12.75 2.18 8.29
C ARG A 187 11.39 1.97 7.63
N ILE A 188 11.11 2.63 6.52
CA ILE A 188 9.85 2.50 5.76
C ILE A 188 9.81 1.13 5.08
N PHE A 189 10.93 0.68 4.51
CA PHE A 189 11.01 -0.66 3.90
C PHE A 189 11.01 -1.78 4.95
N SER A 190 11.48 -1.55 6.19
CA SER A 190 11.46 -2.55 7.28
C SER A 190 10.21 -2.57 8.17
N ASN A 191 9.16 -1.81 7.83
CA ASN A 191 7.88 -1.80 8.56
C ASN A 191 8.00 -1.37 10.05
N ARG A 192 8.95 -0.48 10.37
CA ARG A 192 9.18 0.01 11.74
C ARG A 192 8.60 1.42 11.89
N LYS A 193 7.81 1.67 12.94
CA LYS A 193 7.27 3.01 13.27
C LYS A 193 8.38 4.08 13.18
N PHE A 194 8.08 5.17 12.47
CA PHE A 194 8.98 6.30 12.27
C PHE A 194 9.18 7.04 13.59
N GLN A 195 10.30 6.79 14.26
CA GLN A 195 10.65 7.43 15.53
C GLN A 195 11.51 8.66 15.27
N LEU A 196 10.87 9.82 15.10
CA LEU A 196 11.52 11.13 14.93
C LEU A 196 12.59 11.38 16.00
N SER A 197 12.38 10.93 17.24
CA SER A 197 13.31 11.12 18.36
C SER A 197 14.71 10.53 18.14
N LYS A 198 14.86 9.50 17.28
CA LYS A 198 16.15 8.83 17.01
C LYS A 198 16.96 9.46 15.87
N ILE A 199 16.39 10.44 15.17
CA ILE A 199 17.06 11.16 14.08
C ILE A 199 17.89 12.31 14.70
N LYS A 200 19.16 12.46 14.28
CA LYS A 200 19.98 13.63 14.65
C LYS A 200 19.27 14.91 14.20
N ASP A 201 19.33 15.95 15.01
CA ASP A 201 18.47 17.12 14.85
C ASP A 201 18.55 17.84 13.49
N SER A 202 19.73 17.90 12.88
CA SER A 202 19.93 18.46 11.52
C SER A 202 19.22 17.65 10.42
N SER A 203 18.92 16.38 10.65
CA SER A 203 18.23 15.50 9.71
C SER A 203 16.71 15.51 9.91
N LYS A 204 16.22 16.03 11.05
CA LYS A 204 14.79 16.33 11.24
C LYS A 204 14.38 17.55 10.41
N GLU A 205 15.29 18.53 10.29
CA GLU A 205 15.09 19.75 9.49
C GLU A 205 14.89 19.41 8.00
N TRP A 206 15.66 18.47 7.44
CA TRP A 206 15.44 17.95 6.07
C TRP A 206 14.09 17.23 5.91
N ALA A 207 13.71 16.39 6.87
CA ALA A 207 12.42 15.68 6.85
C ALA A 207 11.24 16.66 6.97
N LEU A 208 11.39 17.73 7.76
CA LEU A 208 10.40 18.79 7.90
C LEU A 208 10.29 19.67 6.67
N ILE A 209 11.37 19.99 5.96
CA ILE A 209 11.27 20.90 4.81
C ILE A 209 10.79 20.17 3.54
N HIS A 210 11.10 18.88 3.37
CA HIS A 210 10.95 18.21 2.07
C HIS A 210 10.12 16.92 2.06
N LEU A 211 9.95 16.22 3.19
CA LEU A 211 8.95 15.14 3.27
C LEU A 211 7.57 15.67 3.68
N TRP A 212 7.45 16.95 4.04
CA TRP A 212 6.19 17.56 4.43
C TRP A 212 5.34 17.77 3.18
N GLY A 213 4.53 16.75 2.85
CA GLY A 213 3.67 16.72 1.66
C GLY A 213 3.70 15.37 0.94
N LEU A 214 4.84 14.66 0.99
CA LEU A 214 4.97 13.31 0.43
C LEU A 214 4.37 12.28 1.39
N LYS A 215 3.12 11.90 1.14
CA LYS A 215 2.49 10.79 1.87
C LYS A 215 3.18 9.49 1.48
N ALA A 216 3.64 8.73 2.47
CA ALA A 216 4.11 7.37 2.23
C ALA A 216 2.98 6.55 1.59
N PRO A 217 3.28 5.65 0.64
CA PRO A 217 2.26 4.80 0.05
C PRO A 217 1.55 4.00 1.14
N GLU A 218 0.22 4.03 1.13
CA GLU A 218 -0.60 3.27 2.05
C GLU A 218 -0.45 1.78 1.73
N ARG A 219 -0.24 0.96 2.77
CA ARG A 219 -0.26 -0.49 2.63
C ARG A 219 -1.68 -0.99 2.76
N TYR A 220 -2.07 -1.89 1.87
CA TYR A 220 -3.41 -2.45 1.84
C TYR A 220 -3.54 -3.58 2.87
N GLN A 221 -4.63 -3.58 3.64
CA GLN A 221 -4.99 -4.74 4.46
C GLN A 221 -5.58 -5.82 3.55
N THR A 222 -4.73 -6.71 3.02
CA THR A 222 -5.05 -7.65 1.94
C THR A 222 -6.34 -8.45 2.15
N SER A 223 -6.63 -8.91 3.37
CA SER A 223 -7.84 -9.69 3.66
C SER A 223 -9.13 -8.87 3.52
N LYS A 224 -9.17 -7.69 4.15
CA LYS A 224 -10.33 -6.78 4.08
C LYS A 224 -10.54 -6.26 2.66
N LEU A 225 -9.44 -6.02 1.95
CA LEU A 225 -9.44 -5.58 0.57
C LEU A 225 -10.08 -6.61 -0.37
N TYR A 226 -9.72 -7.88 -0.19
CA TYR A 226 -10.22 -8.98 -1.00
C TYR A 226 -11.73 -9.19 -0.80
N GLU A 227 -12.18 -9.17 0.45
CA GLU A 227 -13.61 -9.29 0.78
C GLU A 227 -14.42 -8.14 0.18
N ASN A 228 -13.92 -6.91 0.28
CA ASN A 228 -14.57 -5.73 -0.30
C ASN A 228 -14.63 -5.80 -1.83
N LEU A 229 -13.55 -6.26 -2.48
CA LEU A 229 -13.52 -6.45 -3.93
C LEU A 229 -14.58 -7.46 -4.37
N LEU A 230 -14.65 -8.62 -3.69
CA LEU A 230 -15.64 -9.65 -4.00
C LEU A 230 -17.07 -9.17 -3.80
N LEU A 231 -17.30 -8.38 -2.75
CA LEU A 231 -18.60 -7.80 -2.46
C LEU A 231 -18.98 -6.73 -3.49
N TYR A 232 -18.02 -5.89 -3.92
CA TYR A 232 -18.20 -4.93 -5.00
C TYR A 232 -18.57 -5.62 -6.32
N ILE A 233 -17.87 -6.69 -6.71
CA ILE A 233 -18.18 -7.45 -7.93
C ILE A 233 -19.57 -8.06 -7.84
N ASN A 234 -19.94 -8.63 -6.70
CA ASN A 234 -21.22 -9.30 -6.53
C ASN A 234 -22.42 -8.33 -6.54
N LEU A 235 -22.23 -7.05 -6.17
CA LEU A 235 -23.31 -6.06 -6.06
C LEU A 235 -23.36 -5.08 -7.24
N VAL A 236 -22.20 -4.73 -7.80
CA VAL A 236 -22.04 -3.62 -8.76
C VAL A 236 -21.26 -4.07 -10.01
N GLY A 237 -20.67 -5.27 -10.01
CA GLY A 237 -19.87 -5.77 -11.11
C GLY A 237 -20.69 -6.03 -12.37
N ASP A 238 -20.43 -5.24 -13.41
CA ASP A 238 -20.85 -5.55 -14.77
C ASP A 238 -19.82 -6.46 -15.47
N GLU A 239 -20.19 -7.01 -16.63
CA GLU A 239 -19.31 -7.88 -17.43
C GLU A 239 -17.97 -7.20 -17.75
N LYS A 240 -18.00 -5.88 -17.97
CA LYS A 240 -16.79 -5.08 -18.19
C LYS A 240 -15.87 -5.07 -16.96
N THR A 241 -16.41 -4.92 -15.76
CA THR A 241 -15.65 -4.98 -14.51
C THR A 241 -15.03 -6.36 -14.29
N LEU A 242 -15.74 -7.44 -14.65
CA LEU A 242 -15.20 -8.79 -14.59
C LEU A 242 -14.01 -8.98 -15.54
N ILE A 243 -14.10 -8.44 -16.77
CA ILE A 243 -13.00 -8.47 -17.74
C ILE A 243 -11.81 -7.64 -17.24
N GLU A 244 -12.04 -6.42 -16.75
CA GLU A 244 -10.98 -5.58 -16.20
C GLU A 244 -10.29 -6.27 -15.01
N LEU A 245 -11.04 -6.98 -14.17
CA LEU A 245 -10.48 -7.74 -13.05
C LEU A 245 -9.70 -8.98 -13.51
N ALA A 246 -10.18 -9.66 -14.55
CA ALA A 246 -9.45 -10.78 -15.12
C ALA A 246 -8.08 -10.34 -15.64
N ILE A 247 -8.03 -9.21 -16.36
CA ILE A 247 -6.76 -8.60 -16.79
C ILE A 247 -5.91 -8.19 -15.58
N ALA A 248 -6.53 -7.61 -14.56
CA ALA A 248 -5.83 -7.15 -13.36
C ALA A 248 -5.14 -8.26 -12.57
N LEU A 249 -5.76 -9.45 -12.52
CA LEU A 249 -5.24 -10.63 -11.81
C LEU A 249 -4.31 -11.49 -12.68
N SER A 250 -4.26 -11.25 -13.99
CA SER A 250 -3.44 -12.01 -14.94
C SER A 250 -1.97 -11.59 -14.99
N SER A 251 -1.18 -12.30 -15.78
CA SER A 251 0.21 -11.95 -16.13
C SER A 251 0.32 -10.86 -17.21
N HIS A 252 -0.79 -10.25 -17.64
CA HIS A 252 -0.79 -9.19 -18.65
C HIS A 252 0.09 -7.98 -18.24
N GLU A 253 0.76 -7.35 -19.21
CA GLU A 253 1.68 -6.21 -18.98
C GLU A 253 1.01 -5.06 -18.20
N LYS A 254 -0.23 -4.74 -18.58
CA LYS A 254 -1.05 -3.70 -17.93
C LYS A 254 -1.79 -4.18 -16.67
N SER A 255 -1.52 -5.39 -16.17
CA SER A 255 -2.25 -5.98 -15.03
C SER A 255 -2.29 -5.05 -13.82
N LEU A 256 -1.13 -4.48 -13.45
CA LEU A 256 -1.04 -3.56 -12.30
C LEU A 256 -1.78 -2.24 -12.48
N ASP A 257 -1.93 -1.75 -13.72
CA ASP A 257 -2.69 -0.52 -13.99
C ASP A 257 -4.19 -0.76 -13.84
N PHE A 258 -4.68 -1.89 -14.37
CA PHE A 258 -6.06 -2.32 -14.15
C PHE A 258 -6.33 -2.61 -12.68
N PHE A 259 -5.38 -3.25 -11.99
CA PHE A 259 -5.50 -3.56 -10.57
C PHE A 259 -5.60 -2.29 -9.72
N ASP A 260 -4.72 -1.30 -9.93
CA ASP A 260 -4.80 -0.01 -9.21
C ASP A 260 -6.11 0.74 -9.49
N LYS A 261 -6.58 0.72 -10.75
CA LYS A 261 -7.84 1.34 -11.15
C LYS A 261 -9.05 0.71 -10.46
N ILE A 262 -9.10 -0.63 -10.41
CA ILE A 262 -10.16 -1.37 -9.71
C ILE A 262 -10.11 -1.07 -8.22
N MET A 263 -8.91 -1.07 -7.64
CA MET A 263 -8.75 -0.81 -6.22
C MET A 263 -9.30 0.57 -5.83
N LYS A 264 -8.98 1.61 -6.58
CA LYS A 264 -9.52 2.96 -6.38
C LYS A 264 -11.04 3.00 -6.50
N ARG A 265 -11.64 2.23 -7.42
CA ARG A 265 -13.11 2.16 -7.53
C ARG A 265 -13.75 1.50 -6.31
N VAL A 266 -13.18 0.40 -5.83
CA VAL A 266 -13.66 -0.29 -4.62
C VAL A 266 -13.56 0.62 -3.40
N GLU A 267 -12.45 1.35 -3.25
CA GLU A 267 -12.28 2.31 -2.15
C GLU A 267 -13.30 3.45 -2.22
N ASN A 268 -13.47 4.07 -3.39
CA ASN A 268 -14.46 5.13 -3.59
C ASN A 268 -15.89 4.67 -3.33
N TRP A 269 -16.22 3.42 -3.62
CA TRP A 269 -17.56 2.87 -3.35
C TRP A 269 -17.85 2.68 -1.85
N LEU A 270 -16.81 2.50 -1.03
CA LEU A 270 -16.93 2.34 0.42
C LEU A 270 -17.00 3.67 1.19
N THR A 271 -16.78 4.80 0.51
CA THR A 271 -16.71 6.15 1.11
C THR A 271 -17.99 6.92 0.89
#